data_AF-A0A5J4Q6C8-F1
#
_entry.id   AF-A0A5J4Q6C8-F1
#
_cell.length_a   1.000
_cell.length_b   1.000
_cell.length_c   1.000
_cell.angle_alpha   90.00
_cell.angle_beta   90.00
_cell.angle_gamma   90.00
#
_symmetry.space_group_name_H-M   'P 1'
#
loop_
_entity.id
_entity.type
_entity.pdbx_description
1 polymer ?
#
loop_
_entity_poly.entity_id
_entity_poly.type
_entity_poly.pdbx_seq_one_letter_code
_entity_poly.pdbx_strand_id
1 'polypeptide(L)'
;MYNYSRKDLGKVATETGFIRDNLEKVFRLCNILEYLNSNPLLVEHLALKGGTSINLTVFSLPRLSVDIDLDFSKECDREEMIRIRENINSDLLNFMYSQDYILSPNTKNPHSLDSWSFYFQNSAGNKDNIRIEINYSMRNHIFPIEKRTVNAELLGIEYEVNTLSILELFGTKIKALIERTAPRDLYDVQNMIKHNIIHSEEQDLLRKIILFYLALGAKNKIVLPFNFE
;
A
#
# COMPACT_ATOMS: atom_id res chain seq x y z
N MET A 1 1.25 20.29 -10.91
CA MET A 1 1.58 19.21 -11.87
C MET A 1 3.01 18.71 -11.78
N TYR A 2 3.22 17.41 -11.52
CA TYR A 2 4.51 16.76 -11.78
C TYR A 2 4.64 16.46 -13.28
N ASN A 3 5.63 17.07 -13.92
CA ASN A 3 5.95 16.88 -15.33
C ASN A 3 7.19 16.02 -15.49
N TYR A 4 7.00 14.78 -15.95
CA TYR A 4 8.11 13.86 -16.21
C TYR A 4 8.51 13.90 -17.67
N SER A 5 9.81 13.96 -17.89
CA SER A 5 10.42 13.90 -19.22
C SER A 5 10.27 12.49 -19.79
N ARG A 6 9.59 12.38 -20.94
CA ARG A 6 9.47 11.12 -21.69
C ARG A 6 10.83 10.51 -22.03
N LYS A 7 11.85 11.37 -22.25
CA LYS A 7 13.23 10.96 -22.54
C LYS A 7 13.87 10.32 -21.31
N ASP A 8 13.75 10.93 -20.14
CA ASP A 8 14.37 10.45 -18.91
C ASP A 8 13.68 9.16 -18.43
N LEU A 9 12.35 9.12 -18.48
CA LEU A 9 11.59 7.89 -18.24
C LEU A 9 11.95 6.79 -19.23
N GLY A 10 12.24 7.14 -20.48
CA GLY A 10 12.70 6.20 -21.51
C GLY A 10 14.05 5.60 -21.18
N LYS A 11 14.99 6.40 -20.66
CA LYS A 11 16.30 5.93 -20.21
C LYS A 11 16.17 4.92 -19.07
N VAL A 12 15.41 5.26 -18.02
CA VAL A 12 15.16 4.37 -16.89
C VAL A 12 14.45 3.08 -17.34
N ALA A 13 13.48 3.18 -18.26
CA ALA A 13 12.80 2.02 -18.83
C ALA A 13 13.76 1.06 -19.55
N THR A 14 14.71 1.60 -20.33
CA THR A 14 15.73 0.79 -21.01
C THR A 14 16.70 0.14 -20.01
N GLU A 15 17.14 0.86 -18.99
CA GLU A 15 18.09 0.35 -17.99
C GLU A 15 17.47 -0.75 -17.11
N THR A 16 16.17 -0.68 -16.84
CA THR A 16 15.48 -1.55 -15.88
C THR A 16 14.65 -2.65 -16.55
N GLY A 17 14.31 -2.50 -17.83
CA GLY A 17 13.36 -3.35 -18.54
C GLY A 17 11.89 -3.09 -18.18
N PHE A 18 11.59 -2.09 -17.35
CA PHE A 18 10.21 -1.75 -17.01
C PHE A 18 9.50 -0.97 -18.12
N ILE A 19 8.18 -1.12 -18.16
CA ILE A 19 7.33 -0.35 -19.07
C ILE A 19 7.33 1.12 -18.62
N ARG A 20 7.71 2.03 -19.53
CA ARG A 20 7.83 3.48 -19.26
C ARG A 20 6.60 4.08 -18.58
N ASP A 21 5.41 3.78 -19.07
CA ASP A 21 4.17 4.36 -18.53
C ASP A 21 3.92 3.89 -17.09
N ASN A 22 4.29 2.64 -16.76
CA ASN A 22 4.25 2.14 -15.38
C ASN A 22 5.32 2.80 -14.49
N LEU A 23 6.51 3.09 -15.03
CA LEU A 23 7.54 3.84 -14.29
C LEU A 23 7.03 5.22 -13.91
N GLU A 24 6.45 5.96 -14.86
CA GLU A 24 5.86 7.27 -14.57
C GLU A 24 4.80 7.17 -13.46
N LYS A 25 3.95 6.15 -13.52
CA LYS A 25 2.94 5.90 -12.50
C LYS A 25 3.59 5.65 -11.12
N VAL A 26 4.70 4.92 -11.05
CA VAL A 26 5.44 4.70 -9.80
C VAL A 26 6.10 5.99 -9.29
N PHE A 27 6.70 6.81 -10.15
CA PHE A 27 7.22 8.11 -9.75
C PHE A 27 6.12 9.01 -9.16
N ARG A 28 4.97 9.08 -9.83
CA ARG A 28 3.80 9.84 -9.35
C ARG A 28 3.28 9.31 -8.02
N LEU A 29 3.20 7.99 -7.89
CA LEU A 29 2.84 7.31 -6.64
C LEU A 29 3.80 7.70 -5.51
N CYS A 30 5.10 7.72 -5.77
CA CYS A 30 6.10 8.09 -4.75
C CYS A 30 5.93 9.55 -4.30
N ASN A 31 5.58 10.46 -5.20
CA ASN A 31 5.30 11.85 -4.82
C ASN A 31 4.03 11.99 -3.97
N ILE A 32 3.00 11.18 -4.25
CA ILE A 32 1.80 11.13 -3.42
C ILE A 32 2.16 10.58 -2.03
N LEU A 33 2.93 9.50 -1.96
CA LEU A 33 3.39 8.94 -0.69
C LEU A 33 4.23 9.93 0.14
N GLU A 34 5.09 10.73 -0.51
CA GLU A 34 5.84 11.80 0.14
C GLU A 34 4.91 12.85 0.77
N TYR A 35 3.87 13.27 0.04
CA TYR A 35 2.83 14.15 0.59
C TYR A 35 2.10 13.53 1.78
N LEU A 36 1.68 12.26 1.66
CA LEU A 36 0.99 11.54 2.74
C LEU A 36 1.83 11.46 4.02
N ASN A 37 3.16 11.42 3.89
CA ASN A 37 4.09 11.32 5.03
C ASN A 37 4.70 12.68 5.45
N SER A 38 4.36 13.77 4.78
CA SER A 38 4.73 15.14 5.19
C SER A 38 3.55 15.95 5.72
N ASN A 39 2.30 15.57 5.38
CA ASN A 39 1.10 16.15 5.98
C ASN A 39 0.92 15.63 7.43
N PRO A 40 0.86 16.49 8.46
CA PRO A 40 0.73 16.08 9.87
C PRO A 40 -0.49 15.20 10.16
N LEU A 41 -1.65 15.50 9.58
CA LEU A 41 -2.86 14.71 9.77
C LEU A 41 -2.69 13.31 9.16
N LEU A 42 -2.15 13.24 7.95
CA LEU A 42 -2.07 12.00 7.18
C LEU A 42 -0.99 11.07 7.75
N VAL A 43 0.19 11.61 8.10
CA VAL A 43 1.28 10.82 8.68
C VAL A 43 0.92 10.26 10.06
N GLU A 44 0.16 11.01 10.87
CA GLU A 44 -0.27 10.54 12.20
C GLU A 44 -1.26 9.36 12.11
N HIS A 45 -2.08 9.30 11.05
CA HIS A 45 -3.24 8.41 11.00
C HIS A 45 -3.16 7.30 9.96
N LEU A 46 -2.22 7.35 9.01
CA LEU A 46 -2.18 6.41 7.89
C LEU A 46 -0.87 5.60 7.88
N ALA A 47 -1.01 4.29 7.65
CA ALA A 47 0.12 3.39 7.48
C ALA A 47 0.04 2.68 6.12
N LEU A 48 1.14 2.73 5.35
CA LEU A 48 1.28 2.04 4.08
C LEU A 48 1.33 0.53 4.29
N LYS A 49 0.64 -0.22 3.43
CA LYS A 49 0.66 -1.68 3.42
C LYS A 49 0.77 -2.25 2.01
N GLY A 50 0.64 -3.57 1.94
CA GLY A 50 0.50 -4.29 0.68
C GLY A 50 1.77 -4.34 -0.15
N GLY A 51 1.60 -4.56 -1.45
CA GLY A 51 2.73 -4.77 -2.37
C GLY A 51 3.61 -3.54 -2.52
N THR A 52 3.04 -2.34 -2.40
CA THR A 52 3.78 -1.08 -2.54
C THR A 52 4.71 -0.86 -1.35
N SER A 53 4.24 -1.09 -0.12
CA SER A 53 5.14 -1.09 1.05
C SER A 53 6.30 -2.08 0.88
N ILE A 54 6.01 -3.33 0.49
CA ILE A 54 7.05 -4.35 0.32
C ILE A 54 8.09 -3.93 -0.73
N ASN A 55 7.64 -3.40 -1.87
CA ASN A 55 8.55 -3.02 -2.96
C ASN A 55 9.37 -1.76 -2.66
N LEU A 56 8.89 -0.88 -1.78
CA LEU A 56 9.55 0.38 -1.46
C LEU A 56 10.34 0.33 -0.14
N THR A 57 10.00 -0.52 0.83
CA THR A 57 10.57 -0.44 2.19
C THR A 57 11.30 -1.71 2.64
N VAL A 58 11.13 -2.81 1.91
CA VAL A 58 11.77 -4.11 2.18
C VAL A 58 12.75 -4.47 1.07
N PHE A 59 12.36 -4.24 -0.18
CA PHE A 59 13.20 -4.45 -1.35
C PHE A 59 13.50 -3.13 -2.06
N SER A 60 14.37 -3.19 -3.07
CA SER A 60 14.73 -2.07 -3.95
C SER A 60 13.99 -2.16 -5.29
N LEU A 61 12.65 -2.12 -5.27
CA LEU A 61 11.80 -2.17 -6.48
C LEU A 61 12.07 -3.36 -7.44
N PRO A 62 12.10 -4.63 -6.97
CA PRO A 62 12.34 -5.79 -7.83
C PRO A 62 11.22 -6.00 -8.87
N ARG A 63 10.05 -5.44 -8.61
CA ARG A 63 8.95 -5.26 -9.56
C ARG A 63 8.27 -3.92 -9.31
N LEU A 64 7.45 -3.47 -10.26
CA LEU A 64 6.59 -2.31 -10.04
C LEU A 64 5.33 -2.69 -9.26
N SER A 65 4.91 -1.82 -8.35
CA SER A 65 3.62 -1.82 -7.66
C SER A 65 2.96 -0.47 -7.90
N VAL A 66 1.69 -0.46 -8.29
CA VAL A 66 1.07 0.71 -8.94
C VAL A 66 -0.20 1.20 -8.23
N ASP A 67 -0.43 0.71 -7.01
CA ASP A 67 -1.55 1.09 -6.15
C ASP A 67 -1.01 1.58 -4.80
N ILE A 68 -1.69 2.52 -4.14
CA ILE A 68 -1.41 2.89 -2.75
C ILE A 68 -2.47 2.23 -1.88
N ASP A 69 -2.05 1.30 -1.01
CA ASP A 69 -2.92 0.65 -0.03
C ASP A 69 -2.54 1.12 1.38
N LEU A 70 -3.48 1.70 2.11
CA LEU A 70 -3.28 2.27 3.45
C LEU A 70 -4.27 1.66 4.44
N ASP A 71 -3.84 1.55 5.69
CA ASP A 71 -4.72 1.35 6.85
C ASP A 71 -4.76 2.63 7.69
N PHE A 72 -5.95 2.95 8.21
CA PHE A 72 -6.11 3.95 9.26
C PHE A 72 -5.63 3.34 10.58
N SER A 73 -4.59 3.91 11.20
CA SER A 73 -3.82 3.29 12.28
C SER A 73 -4.04 3.90 13.67
N LYS A 74 -5.08 4.72 13.86
CA LYS A 74 -5.43 5.27 15.17
C LYS A 74 -6.48 4.42 15.87
N GLU A 75 -6.19 4.07 17.12
CA GLU A 75 -7.19 3.51 18.03
C GLU A 75 -8.16 4.62 18.46
N CYS A 76 -9.40 4.54 17.96
CA CYS A 76 -10.46 5.46 18.33
C CYS A 76 -11.84 4.81 18.16
N ASP A 77 -12.86 5.45 18.74
CA ASP A 77 -14.25 5.02 18.52
C ASP A 77 -14.70 5.28 17.08
N ARG A 78 -15.93 4.90 16.76
CA ARG A 78 -16.48 5.03 15.41
C ARG A 78 -16.72 6.50 15.02
N GLU A 79 -17.22 7.32 15.94
CA GLU A 79 -17.59 8.71 15.67
C GLU A 79 -16.35 9.57 15.47
N GLU A 80 -15.32 9.35 16.27
CA GLU A 80 -14.01 9.95 16.09
C GLU A 80 -13.38 9.52 14.75
N MET A 81 -13.40 8.22 14.42
CA MET A 81 -12.86 7.74 13.14
C MET A 81 -13.55 8.42 11.94
N ILE A 82 -14.89 8.56 11.97
CA ILE A 82 -15.64 9.20 10.87
C ILE A 82 -15.22 10.67 10.72
N ARG A 83 -15.10 11.42 11.83
CA ARG A 83 -14.64 12.81 11.79
C ARG A 83 -13.23 12.94 11.21
N ILE A 84 -12.31 12.06 11.62
CA ILE A 84 -10.94 12.08 11.10
C ILE A 84 -10.92 11.69 9.62
N ARG A 85 -11.69 10.68 9.21
CA ARG A 85 -11.85 10.25 7.81
C ARG A 85 -12.31 11.39 6.90
N GLU A 86 -13.24 12.23 7.35
CA GLU A 86 -13.69 13.39 6.59
C GLU A 86 -12.55 14.39 6.34
N ASN A 87 -11.73 14.66 7.37
CA ASN A 87 -10.56 15.54 7.23
C ASN A 87 -9.49 14.91 6.31
N ILE A 88 -9.19 13.62 6.47
CA ILE A 88 -8.27 12.88 5.61
C ILE A 88 -8.71 12.97 4.14
N ASN A 89 -10.00 12.74 3.87
CA ASN A 89 -10.55 12.81 2.53
C ASN A 89 -10.48 14.22 1.94
N SER A 90 -10.75 15.25 2.74
CA SER A 90 -10.64 16.65 2.31
C SER A 90 -9.20 16.98 1.91
N ASP A 91 -8.23 16.69 2.78
CA ASP A 91 -6.80 16.96 2.53
C ASP A 91 -6.29 16.20 1.30
N LEU A 92 -6.62 14.92 1.18
CA LEU A 92 -6.23 14.11 0.03
C LEU A 92 -6.81 14.69 -1.27
N LEU A 93 -8.11 14.99 -1.31
CA LEU A 93 -8.75 15.55 -2.51
C LEU A 93 -8.15 16.90 -2.89
N ASN A 94 -7.93 17.79 -1.91
CA ASN A 94 -7.32 19.10 -2.13
C ASN A 94 -5.92 18.95 -2.73
N PHE A 95 -5.09 18.06 -2.19
CA PHE A 95 -3.77 17.78 -2.75
C PHE A 95 -3.86 17.24 -4.17
N MET A 96 -4.69 16.22 -4.40
CA MET A 96 -4.82 15.60 -5.72
C MET A 96 -5.27 16.61 -6.78
N TYR A 97 -6.25 17.46 -6.47
CA TYR A 97 -6.68 18.53 -7.38
C TYR A 97 -5.59 19.59 -7.60
N SER A 98 -4.83 19.97 -6.57
CA SER A 98 -3.69 20.90 -6.72
C SER A 98 -2.58 20.37 -7.62
N GLN A 99 -2.52 19.04 -7.81
CA GLN A 99 -1.57 18.36 -8.67
C GLN A 99 -2.15 17.98 -10.04
N ASP A 100 -3.32 18.53 -10.39
CA ASP A 100 -4.04 18.33 -11.66
C ASP A 100 -4.54 16.90 -11.89
N TYR A 101 -4.68 16.11 -10.81
CA TYR A 101 -5.38 14.83 -10.89
C TYR A 101 -6.89 15.05 -10.95
N ILE A 102 -7.57 14.22 -11.73
CA ILE A 102 -9.03 14.30 -11.91
C ILE A 102 -9.67 13.08 -11.27
N LEU A 103 -10.63 13.29 -10.38
CA LEU A 103 -11.36 12.20 -9.74
C LEU A 103 -12.13 11.36 -10.78
N SER A 104 -11.91 10.05 -10.77
CA SER A 104 -12.59 9.09 -11.65
C SER A 104 -13.99 8.75 -11.12
N PRO A 105 -14.98 8.53 -12.00
CA PRO A 105 -16.28 7.97 -11.62
C PRO A 105 -16.18 6.53 -11.11
N ASN A 106 -15.03 5.85 -11.27
CA ASN A 106 -14.80 4.51 -10.73
C ASN A 106 -14.45 4.51 -9.23
N THR A 107 -14.39 5.68 -8.61
CA THR A 107 -14.19 5.82 -7.15
C THR A 107 -15.33 5.17 -6.39
N LYS A 108 -15.00 4.44 -5.32
CA LYS A 108 -15.97 3.73 -4.48
C LYS A 108 -15.63 3.97 -3.02
N ASN A 109 -16.60 4.48 -2.26
CA ASN A 109 -16.44 4.69 -0.81
C ASN A 109 -17.46 3.85 -0.03
N PRO A 110 -17.38 2.51 -0.08
CA PRO A 110 -18.25 1.67 0.75
C PRO A 110 -17.93 1.86 2.25
N HIS A 111 -18.87 1.49 3.11
CA HIS A 111 -18.91 1.77 4.56
C HIS A 111 -17.57 2.05 5.28
N SER A 112 -16.56 1.17 5.15
CA SER A 112 -15.28 1.28 5.86
C SER A 112 -14.03 1.32 4.96
N LEU A 113 -14.20 1.62 3.68
CA LEU A 113 -13.10 1.74 2.71
C LEU A 113 -13.34 2.98 1.87
N ASP A 114 -12.31 3.81 1.72
CA ASP A 114 -12.25 4.78 0.64
C ASP A 114 -11.37 4.21 -0.46
N SER A 115 -11.90 4.10 -1.68
CA SER A 115 -11.17 3.62 -2.86
C SER A 115 -11.25 4.68 -3.95
N TRP A 116 -10.25 5.55 -3.96
CA TRP A 116 -10.12 6.65 -4.90
C TRP A 116 -9.39 6.21 -6.16
N SER A 117 -9.91 6.59 -7.33
CA SER A 117 -9.19 6.47 -8.59
C SER A 117 -9.03 7.86 -9.20
N PHE A 118 -7.80 8.26 -9.49
CA PHE A 118 -7.44 9.59 -9.95
C PHE A 118 -6.80 9.51 -11.33
N TYR A 119 -7.42 10.12 -12.33
CA TYR A 119 -6.88 10.21 -13.68
C TYR A 119 -5.79 11.26 -13.79
N PHE A 120 -4.82 10.99 -14.66
CA PHE A 120 -3.82 11.95 -15.13
C PHE A 120 -3.49 11.68 -16.59
N GLN A 121 -2.87 12.66 -17.26
CA GLN A 121 -2.26 12.45 -18.56
C GLN A 121 -0.78 12.14 -18.39
N ASN A 122 -0.32 11.02 -18.92
CA ASN A 122 1.08 10.62 -18.84
C ASN A 122 1.95 11.36 -19.86
N SER A 123 3.26 11.24 -19.76
CA SER A 123 4.26 11.88 -20.63
C SER A 123 4.16 11.49 -22.12
N ALA A 124 3.42 10.43 -22.45
CA ALA A 124 3.11 10.03 -23.81
C ALA A 124 1.79 10.62 -24.35
N GLY A 125 1.07 11.40 -23.51
CA GLY A 125 -0.23 11.98 -23.84
C GLY A 125 -1.41 11.05 -23.57
N ASN A 126 -1.18 9.84 -23.05
CA ASN A 126 -2.23 8.87 -22.75
C ASN A 126 -2.88 9.16 -21.39
N LYS A 127 -4.16 8.85 -21.28
CA LYS A 127 -4.87 8.86 -19.99
C LYS A 127 -4.49 7.62 -19.18
N ASP A 128 -4.05 7.81 -17.95
CA ASP A 128 -3.78 6.75 -16.97
C ASP A 128 -4.43 7.14 -15.63
N ASN A 129 -4.35 6.28 -14.61
CA ASN A 129 -4.92 6.50 -13.29
C ASN A 129 -4.00 6.03 -12.18
N ILE A 130 -4.11 6.63 -10.99
CA ILE A 130 -3.55 6.10 -9.73
C ILE A 130 -4.71 5.73 -8.82
N ARG A 131 -4.57 4.62 -8.10
CA ARG A 131 -5.53 4.18 -7.10
C ARG A 131 -4.97 4.35 -5.70
N ILE A 132 -5.79 4.89 -4.81
CA ILE A 132 -5.49 5.07 -3.39
C ILE A 132 -6.63 4.45 -2.60
N GLU A 133 -6.32 3.43 -1.81
CA GLU A 133 -7.26 2.75 -0.93
C GLU A 133 -6.90 3.02 0.54
N ILE A 134 -7.88 3.46 1.34
CA ILE A 134 -7.73 3.66 2.79
C ILE A 134 -8.78 2.80 3.50
N ASN A 135 -8.32 1.83 4.29
CA ASN A 135 -9.18 0.96 5.06
C ASN A 135 -9.31 1.47 6.51
N TYR A 136 -10.56 1.60 6.96
CA TYR A 136 -10.92 2.11 8.29
C TYR A 136 -11.46 1.02 9.23
N SER A 137 -11.48 -0.24 8.79
CA SER A 137 -11.88 -1.38 9.61
C SER A 137 -10.71 -1.98 10.39
N MET A 138 -9.54 -2.11 9.76
CA MET A 138 -8.36 -2.73 10.36
C MET A 138 -7.52 -1.67 11.08
N ARG A 139 -7.98 -1.24 12.26
CA ARG A 139 -7.39 -0.10 13.00
C ARG A 139 -6.30 -0.46 13.99
N ASN A 140 -6.26 -1.72 14.40
CA ASN A 140 -5.31 -2.24 15.38
C ASN A 140 -4.48 -3.34 14.72
N HIS A 141 -3.20 -3.09 14.60
CA HIS A 141 -2.22 -4.03 14.09
C HIS A 141 -1.58 -4.82 15.24
N ILE A 142 -0.97 -5.96 14.92
CA ILE A 142 -0.31 -6.81 15.92
C ILE A 142 0.93 -6.10 16.46
N PHE A 143 1.65 -5.36 15.61
CA PHE A 143 2.81 -4.57 15.98
C PHE A 143 2.55 -3.07 15.82
N PRO A 144 3.32 -2.23 16.51
CA PRO A 144 3.34 -0.80 16.26
C PRO A 144 3.67 -0.49 14.79
N ILE A 145 3.16 0.63 14.30
CA ILE A 145 3.53 1.17 12.99
C ILE A 145 5.03 1.48 12.99
N GLU A 146 5.71 1.03 11.94
CA GLU A 146 7.13 1.28 11.72
C GLU A 146 7.31 2.50 10.80
N LYS A 147 8.33 3.29 11.10
CA LYS A 147 8.84 4.30 10.17
C LYS A 147 9.99 3.69 9.38
N ARG A 148 9.88 3.64 8.04
CA ARG A 148 10.89 3.02 7.17
C ARG A 148 11.26 3.95 6.03
N THR A 149 12.54 4.04 5.72
CA THR A 149 13.04 4.75 4.52
C THR A 149 12.58 4.03 3.26
N VAL A 150 12.13 4.80 2.27
CA VAL A 150 11.88 4.31 0.92
C VAL A 150 13.22 3.98 0.24
N ASN A 151 13.41 2.70 -0.06
CA ASN A 151 14.52 2.16 -0.83
C ASN A 151 14.16 2.15 -2.33
N ALA A 152 14.24 3.31 -2.95
CA ALA A 152 14.01 3.50 -4.38
C ALA A 152 15.16 4.26 -5.02
N GLU A 153 16.40 3.78 -4.84
CA GLU A 153 17.63 4.40 -5.37
C GLU A 153 17.54 4.67 -6.88
N LEU A 154 16.97 3.73 -7.63
CA LEU A 154 16.72 3.85 -9.07
C LEU A 154 15.89 5.10 -9.43
N LEU A 155 15.02 5.54 -8.53
CA LEU A 155 14.16 6.69 -8.72
C LEU A 155 14.78 7.98 -8.15
N GLY A 156 15.88 7.90 -7.41
CA GLY A 156 16.50 9.05 -6.73
C GLY A 156 15.58 9.64 -5.64
N ILE A 157 14.77 8.81 -5.00
CA ILE A 157 13.76 9.22 -4.02
C ILE A 157 14.19 8.75 -2.63
N GLU A 158 14.23 9.68 -1.68
CA GLU A 158 14.59 9.41 -0.29
C GLU A 158 13.66 10.18 0.66
N TYR A 159 12.76 9.45 1.32
CA TYR A 159 11.96 9.93 2.44
C TYR A 159 11.52 8.73 3.29
N GLU A 160 10.94 8.99 4.45
CA GLU A 160 10.42 7.96 5.34
C GLU A 160 8.91 7.82 5.20
N VAL A 161 8.42 6.58 5.31
CA VAL A 161 6.98 6.28 5.34
C VAL A 161 6.60 5.53 6.62
N ASN A 162 5.40 5.81 7.11
CA ASN A 162 4.75 4.96 8.10
C ASN A 162 4.20 3.71 7.41
N THR A 163 4.50 2.53 7.93
CA THR A 163 4.10 1.24 7.35
C THR A 163 3.94 0.16 8.41
N LEU A 164 3.29 -0.95 8.06
CA LEU A 164 3.17 -2.11 8.95
C LEU A 164 4.53 -2.78 9.15
N SER A 165 4.68 -3.51 10.25
CA SER A 165 5.86 -4.34 10.48
C SER A 165 6.11 -5.33 9.33
N ILE A 166 7.37 -5.66 9.06
CA ILE A 166 7.74 -6.62 8.00
C ILE A 166 6.96 -7.94 8.16
N LEU A 167 6.83 -8.42 9.39
CA LEU A 167 6.08 -9.64 9.70
C LEU A 167 4.61 -9.55 9.32
N GLU A 168 3.95 -8.42 9.54
CA GLU A 168 2.55 -8.22 9.14
C GLU A 168 2.38 -7.98 7.64
N LEU A 169 3.32 -7.28 7.01
CA LEU A 169 3.35 -7.12 5.55
C LEU A 169 3.38 -8.49 4.88
N PHE A 170 4.30 -9.38 5.26
CA PHE A 170 4.35 -10.72 4.69
C PHE A 170 3.26 -11.66 5.19
N GLY A 171 2.81 -11.54 6.44
CA GLY A 171 1.70 -12.33 6.96
C GLY A 171 0.40 -12.08 6.18
N THR A 172 0.07 -10.80 5.95
CA THR A 172 -1.08 -10.42 5.12
C THR A 172 -0.87 -10.75 3.64
N LYS A 173 0.38 -10.73 3.16
CA LYS A 173 0.73 -11.15 1.80
C LYS A 173 0.51 -12.64 1.56
N ILE A 174 0.94 -13.48 2.51
CA ILE A 174 0.75 -14.93 2.45
C ILE A 174 -0.74 -15.28 2.57
N LYS A 175 -1.48 -14.60 3.46
CA LYS A 175 -2.95 -14.70 3.48
C LYS A 175 -3.54 -14.42 2.09
N ALA A 176 -3.17 -13.30 1.45
CA ALA A 176 -3.67 -12.96 0.13
C ALA A 176 -3.30 -14.02 -0.93
N LEU A 177 -2.07 -14.56 -0.88
CA LEU A 177 -1.65 -15.66 -1.75
C LEU A 177 -2.53 -16.89 -1.59
N ILE A 178 -2.85 -17.29 -0.34
CA ILE A 178 -3.74 -18.42 -0.04
C ILE A 178 -5.15 -18.16 -0.59
N GLU A 179 -5.68 -16.95 -0.44
CA GLU A 179 -7.06 -16.63 -0.81
C GLU A 179 -7.29 -16.49 -2.32
N ARG A 180 -6.32 -15.94 -3.06
CA ARG A 180 -6.53 -15.57 -4.49
C ARG A 180 -5.45 -16.03 -5.46
N THR A 181 -4.39 -16.68 -4.97
CA THR A 181 -3.34 -17.31 -5.80
C THR A 181 -2.73 -16.40 -6.88
N ALA A 182 -2.66 -15.09 -6.63
CA ALA A 182 -2.21 -14.14 -7.64
C ALA A 182 -0.68 -14.22 -7.87
N PRO A 183 -0.19 -14.19 -9.12
CA PRO A 183 1.24 -14.31 -9.43
C PRO A 183 2.13 -13.28 -8.71
N ARG A 184 1.65 -12.05 -8.53
CA ARG A 184 2.37 -11.00 -7.79
C ARG A 184 2.54 -11.30 -6.30
N ASP A 185 1.61 -12.06 -5.72
CA ASP A 185 1.72 -12.45 -4.31
C ASP A 185 2.71 -13.60 -4.16
N LEU A 186 2.69 -14.55 -5.10
CA LEU A 186 3.71 -15.59 -5.17
C LEU A 186 5.10 -15.00 -5.34
N TYR A 187 5.25 -14.00 -6.21
CA TYR A 187 6.52 -13.31 -6.44
C TYR A 187 7.08 -12.66 -5.17
N ASP A 188 6.26 -11.92 -4.42
CA ASP A 188 6.71 -11.27 -3.19
C ASP A 188 7.06 -12.30 -2.10
N VAL A 189 6.28 -13.37 -1.96
CA VAL A 189 6.55 -14.46 -1.00
C VAL A 189 7.80 -15.25 -1.38
N GLN A 190 8.01 -15.51 -2.67
CA GLN A 190 9.24 -16.14 -3.15
C GLN A 190 10.46 -15.28 -2.84
N ASN A 191 10.39 -13.97 -3.06
CA ASN A 191 11.50 -13.06 -2.73
C ASN A 191 11.76 -12.97 -1.23
N MET A 192 10.70 -12.99 -0.40
CA MET A 192 10.84 -13.09 1.06
C MET A 192 11.70 -14.30 1.46
N ILE A 193 11.41 -15.47 0.89
CA ILE A 193 12.14 -16.72 1.16
C ILE A 193 13.56 -16.64 0.61
N LYS A 194 13.71 -16.25 -0.66
CA LYS A 194 14.99 -16.19 -1.37
C LYS A 194 16.00 -15.28 -0.67
N HIS A 195 15.54 -14.15 -0.13
CA HIS A 195 16.38 -13.17 0.54
C HIS A 195 16.43 -13.34 2.07
N ASN A 196 15.83 -14.42 2.61
CA ASN A 196 15.78 -14.71 4.05
C ASN A 196 15.30 -13.51 4.88
N ILE A 197 14.26 -12.83 4.39
CA ILE A 197 13.73 -11.60 5.00
C ILE A 197 13.13 -11.86 6.38
N ILE A 198 12.49 -13.03 6.55
CA ILE A 198 12.00 -13.49 7.85
C ILE A 198 12.96 -14.56 8.35
N HIS A 199 13.55 -14.34 9.51
CA HIS A 199 14.53 -15.26 10.08
C HIS A 199 13.87 -16.50 10.69
N SER A 200 14.65 -17.54 10.96
CA SER A 200 14.14 -18.85 11.37
C SER A 200 13.41 -18.78 12.72
N GLU A 201 13.90 -17.95 13.64
CA GLU A 201 13.31 -17.66 14.94
C GLU A 201 11.96 -16.91 14.85
N GLU A 202 11.70 -16.21 13.75
CA GLU A 202 10.47 -15.45 13.53
C GLU A 202 9.38 -16.27 12.82
N GLN A 203 9.71 -17.45 12.29
CA GLN A 203 8.77 -18.26 11.49
C GLN A 203 7.51 -18.67 12.27
N ASP A 204 7.65 -19.01 13.56
CA ASP A 204 6.51 -19.35 14.40
C ASP A 204 5.56 -18.16 14.58
N LEU A 205 6.13 -16.97 14.75
CA LEU A 205 5.39 -15.72 14.88
C LEU A 205 4.70 -15.35 13.56
N LEU A 206 5.40 -15.44 12.43
CA LEU A 206 4.81 -15.25 11.10
C LEU A 206 3.60 -16.17 10.88
N ARG A 207 3.73 -17.45 11.24
CA ARG A 207 2.63 -18.43 11.14
C ARG A 207 1.42 -17.99 11.98
N LYS A 208 1.62 -17.52 13.22
CA LYS A 208 0.55 -17.01 14.07
C LYS A 208 -0.13 -15.77 13.47
N ILE A 209 0.64 -14.86 12.89
CA ILE A 209 0.12 -13.66 12.21
C ILE A 209 -0.74 -14.05 11.00
N ILE A 210 -0.29 -15.01 10.19
CA ILE A 210 -1.06 -15.52 9.04
C ILE A 210 -2.40 -16.07 9.53
N LEU A 211 -2.39 -16.91 10.57
CA LEU A 211 -3.61 -17.49 11.15
C LEU A 211 -4.56 -16.42 11.71
N PHE A 212 -4.02 -15.41 12.40
CA PHE A 212 -4.80 -14.29 12.92
C PHE A 212 -5.53 -13.55 11.79
N TYR A 213 -4.81 -13.14 10.74
CA TYR A 213 -5.42 -12.42 9.63
C TYR A 213 -6.38 -13.29 8.81
N LEU A 214 -6.11 -14.60 8.66
CA LEU A 214 -7.05 -15.54 8.06
C LEU A 214 -8.36 -15.62 8.86
N ALA A 215 -8.28 -15.67 10.19
CA ALA A 215 -9.45 -15.71 11.05
C ALA A 215 -10.29 -14.42 10.96
N LEU A 216 -9.65 -13.25 10.87
CA LEU A 216 -10.35 -11.98 10.70
C LEU A 216 -11.05 -11.84 9.34
N GLY A 217 -10.46 -12.41 8.29
CA GLY A 217 -10.96 -12.32 6.90
C GLY A 217 -11.90 -13.46 6.49
N ALA A 218 -12.16 -14.43 7.36
CA ALA A 218 -12.92 -15.63 7.03
C ALA A 218 -14.36 -15.28 6.62
N LYS A 219 -14.71 -15.55 5.36
CA LYS A 219 -16.08 -15.38 4.84
C LYS A 219 -17.06 -16.39 5.44
N ASN A 220 -16.56 -17.55 5.84
CA ASN A 220 -17.35 -18.59 6.49
C ASN A 220 -17.26 -18.40 8.01
N LYS A 221 -18.39 -18.46 8.70
CA LYS A 221 -18.38 -18.63 10.16
C LYS A 221 -17.57 -19.89 10.47
N ILE A 222 -16.70 -19.81 11.48
CA ILE A 222 -16.04 -21.00 12.04
C ILE A 222 -17.16 -21.93 12.53
N VAL A 223 -17.40 -23.02 11.83
CA VAL A 223 -18.23 -24.12 12.33
C VAL A 223 -17.32 -24.92 13.25
N LEU A 224 -17.40 -24.65 14.56
CA LEU A 224 -16.70 -25.47 15.54
C LEU A 224 -17.36 -26.85 15.56
N PRO A 225 -16.67 -27.95 15.22
CA PRO A 225 -17.25 -29.29 15.28
C PRO A 225 -17.36 -29.83 16.72
N PHE A 226 -17.08 -29.01 17.73
CA PHE A 226 -17.06 -29.40 19.13
C PHE A 226 -18.09 -28.60 19.93
N ASN A 227 -19.06 -29.33 20.47
CA ASN A 227 -19.84 -28.89 21.62
C ASN A 227 -19.01 -29.23 22.88
N PHE A 228 -18.94 -28.31 23.83
CA PHE A 228 -18.27 -28.53 25.13
C PHE A 228 -19.23 -29.11 26.19
N GLU A 229 -20.40 -29.58 25.75
CA GLU A 229 -21.34 -30.37 26.57
C GLU A 229 -20.96 -31.86 26.57
#